data_AF-B8BNP7-F1
#
_entry.id   AF-B8BNP7-F1
#
_cell.length_a   1.000
_cell.length_b   1.000
_cell.length_c   1.000
_cell.angle_alpha   90.00
_cell.angle_beta   90.00
_cell.angle_gamma   90.00
#
_symmetry.space_group_name_H-M   'P 1'
#
loop_
_entity.id
_entity.type
_entity.pdbx_description
1 polymer ?
#
loop_
_entity_poly.entity_id
_entity_poly.type
_entity_poly.pdbx_seq_one_letter_code
_entity_poly.pdbx_strand_id
1 'polypeptide(L)'
;MVATTVSNKRVILKRYVTGFPSEEDMEVVIGDAPLMAVPAGSEAVVVKNLYISCDPYMRNRMTRHEVPSYVTDYVPGEVLTNYGVMKVISSGHPDFKAGDLVWGITGWEGYTLIDNPESLSKINHPDLPLSYYTGVLGLPGLTAYAGFFEICKPKKGDYVFISAASGAVGQIVGQLAKITGCYVIGSAGSDEKCNHPEHNISRSRNTCCHWATGCCSLQGEASSASAVWLWAASAVWPVAGVVRVGGGVVGGGGAASVVWLWPASAVWPVAGVVRTVRVDGIGGVVVNLLKTKFGFDDAFNYKKELDLDAALKRYFPEGIDIYFENVGGATLDAVLPNMRLRGRIAACGMISQYNLANPDGVHNLFYIVTKRLRMEGFLVFDYNEMYHRFEEETAAYLKEGKITYVEDVVVGLDAAPAALIGLFTGRNVGKQLVAVSQE
;
A
#
# COMPACT_ATOMS: atom_id res chain seq x y z
N MET A 1 20.11 -34.91 19.36
CA MET A 1 18.94 -34.13 19.82
C MET A 1 17.76 -34.57 18.98
N VAL A 2 16.57 -34.76 19.57
CA VAL A 2 15.37 -35.07 18.78
C VAL A 2 14.95 -33.79 18.07
N ALA A 3 14.89 -33.80 16.75
CA ALA A 3 14.40 -32.66 15.99
C ALA A 3 12.89 -32.51 16.25
N THR A 4 12.50 -31.43 16.91
CA THR A 4 11.08 -31.15 17.18
C THR A 4 10.43 -30.65 15.90
N THR A 5 9.79 -31.55 15.14
CA THR A 5 8.93 -31.16 14.03
C THR A 5 7.71 -30.40 14.59
N VAL A 6 7.62 -29.14 14.22
CA VAL A 6 6.46 -28.28 14.53
C VAL A 6 5.49 -28.35 13.35
N SER A 7 4.20 -28.18 13.59
CA SER A 7 3.21 -28.02 12.50
C SER A 7 3.52 -26.77 11.68
N ASN A 8 3.57 -26.88 10.36
CA ASN A 8 3.77 -25.76 9.43
C ASN A 8 2.57 -25.66 8.49
N LYS A 9 1.71 -24.67 8.73
CA LYS A 9 0.63 -24.32 7.79
C LYS A 9 1.25 -23.67 6.55
N ARG A 10 0.78 -24.06 5.36
CA ARG A 10 1.31 -23.63 4.06
C ARG A 10 0.17 -23.35 3.08
N VAL A 11 0.41 -22.50 2.08
CA VAL A 11 -0.49 -22.28 0.95
C VAL A 11 0.18 -22.79 -0.32
N ILE A 12 -0.45 -23.77 -0.97
CA ILE A 12 0.04 -24.37 -2.22
C ILE A 12 -0.80 -23.94 -3.42
N LEU A 13 -0.20 -23.96 -4.62
CA LEU A 13 -0.95 -23.89 -5.87
C LEU A 13 -1.52 -25.28 -6.19
N LYS A 14 -2.82 -25.40 -6.48
CA LYS A 14 -3.44 -26.70 -6.82
C LYS A 14 -3.31 -27.07 -8.29
N ARG A 15 -3.34 -26.06 -9.16
CA ARG A 15 -3.37 -26.19 -10.63
C ARG A 15 -2.91 -24.90 -11.28
N TYR A 16 -2.45 -24.98 -12.53
CA TYR A 16 -2.23 -23.79 -13.34
C TYR A 16 -3.55 -23.07 -13.62
N VAL A 17 -3.51 -21.74 -13.66
CA VAL A 17 -4.65 -20.86 -13.86
C VAL A 17 -4.64 -20.27 -15.27
N THR A 18 -5.79 -20.32 -15.92
CA THR A 18 -6.09 -19.61 -17.17
C THR A 18 -7.19 -18.59 -16.91
N GLY A 19 -7.01 -17.34 -17.34
CA GLY A 19 -7.97 -16.28 -17.06
C GLY A 19 -7.92 -15.77 -15.61
N PHE A 20 -9.07 -15.54 -14.99
CA PHE A 20 -9.18 -14.93 -13.67
C PHE A 20 -8.96 -15.97 -12.54
N PRO A 21 -8.04 -15.74 -11.58
CA PRO A 21 -7.77 -16.69 -10.50
C PRO A 21 -8.90 -16.72 -9.46
N SER A 22 -9.08 -17.86 -8.82
CA SER A 22 -10.05 -18.13 -7.75
C SER A 22 -9.37 -18.64 -6.49
N GLU A 23 -10.09 -18.63 -5.37
CA GLU A 23 -9.58 -19.21 -4.12
C GLU A 23 -9.43 -20.74 -4.22
N GLU A 24 -10.23 -21.40 -5.07
CA GLU A 24 -10.14 -22.85 -5.36
C GLU A 24 -8.90 -23.27 -6.14
N ASP A 25 -8.12 -22.33 -6.69
CA ASP A 25 -6.85 -22.63 -7.36
C ASP A 25 -5.70 -22.81 -6.35
N MET A 26 -5.95 -22.50 -5.08
CA MET A 26 -5.00 -22.61 -3.97
C MET A 26 -5.53 -23.55 -2.87
N GLU A 27 -4.64 -24.09 -2.05
CA GLU A 27 -5.03 -24.89 -0.87
C GLU A 27 -4.22 -24.49 0.35
N VAL A 28 -4.88 -24.36 1.50
CA VAL A 28 -4.23 -24.19 2.79
C VAL A 28 -4.04 -25.57 3.41
N VAL A 29 -2.81 -26.05 3.45
CA VAL A 29 -2.44 -27.39 3.93
C VAL A 29 -1.64 -27.29 5.22
N ILE A 30 -1.65 -28.36 6.01
CA ILE A 30 -0.76 -28.53 7.16
C ILE A 30 0.28 -29.58 6.78
N GLY A 31 1.55 -29.18 6.74
CA GLY A 31 2.68 -30.08 6.58
C GLY A 31 3.60 -30.04 7.80
N ASP A 32 4.57 -30.94 7.85
CA ASP A 32 5.67 -30.86 8.81
C ASP A 32 6.50 -29.60 8.55
N ALA A 33 7.00 -28.93 9.58
CA ALA A 33 7.97 -27.85 9.41
C ALA A 33 9.29 -28.37 8.81
N PRO A 34 10.07 -27.51 8.13
CA PRO A 34 11.50 -27.77 7.98
C PRO A 34 12.11 -28.02 9.37
N LEU A 35 13.23 -28.76 9.40
CA LEU A 35 14.01 -28.92 10.62
C LEU A 35 14.37 -27.53 11.16
N MET A 36 14.09 -27.26 12.44
CA MET A 36 14.41 -25.97 13.07
C MET A 36 15.92 -25.71 13.18
N ALA A 37 16.73 -26.73 12.90
CA ALA A 37 18.17 -26.64 12.66
C ALA A 37 18.46 -26.86 11.17
N VAL A 38 19.31 -26.01 10.60
CA VAL A 38 19.86 -26.17 9.25
C VAL A 38 20.53 -27.55 9.05
N PRO A 39 20.48 -28.13 7.84
CA PRO A 39 21.23 -29.35 7.55
C PRO A 39 22.74 -29.17 7.80
N ALA A 40 23.38 -30.17 8.41
CA ALA A 40 24.80 -30.08 8.77
C ALA A 40 25.68 -29.90 7.52
N GLY A 41 26.47 -28.82 7.48
CA GLY A 41 27.32 -28.47 6.33
C GLY A 41 26.61 -27.74 5.19
N SER A 42 25.32 -27.41 5.34
CA SER A 42 24.61 -26.50 4.43
C SER A 42 24.78 -25.05 4.89
N GLU A 43 24.87 -24.13 3.95
CA GLU A 43 24.81 -22.67 4.19
C GLU A 43 23.36 -22.14 4.23
N ALA A 44 22.35 -23.01 4.11
CA ALA A 44 20.95 -22.61 4.17
C ALA A 44 20.57 -21.89 5.47
N VAL A 45 19.44 -21.17 5.44
CA VAL A 45 18.89 -20.42 6.58
C VAL A 45 17.45 -20.85 6.84
N VAL A 46 17.15 -21.26 8.07
CA VAL A 46 15.76 -21.53 8.49
C VAL A 46 15.17 -20.23 9.02
N VAL A 47 14.06 -19.80 8.43
CA VAL A 47 13.36 -18.56 8.77
C VAL A 47 11.95 -18.83 9.25
N LYS A 48 11.47 -17.98 10.17
CA LYS A 48 10.06 -17.86 10.53
C LYS A 48 9.46 -16.67 9.79
N ASN A 49 8.36 -16.90 9.07
CA ASN A 49 7.70 -15.85 8.30
C ASN A 49 6.78 -15.03 9.22
N LEU A 50 6.95 -13.70 9.19
CA LEU A 50 6.17 -12.75 9.99
C LEU A 50 5.09 -12.09 9.12
N TYR A 51 5.51 -11.53 7.98
CA TYR A 51 4.63 -10.90 7.00
C TYR A 51 4.94 -11.40 5.60
N ILE A 52 3.91 -11.56 4.78
CA ILE A 52 4.04 -11.99 3.39
C ILE A 52 3.27 -11.03 2.48
N SER A 53 3.91 -10.63 1.40
CA SER A 53 3.36 -9.71 0.41
C SER A 53 2.34 -10.41 -0.50
N CYS A 54 1.23 -9.74 -0.84
CA CYS A 54 0.43 -10.10 -2.02
C CYS A 54 0.70 -9.07 -3.14
N ASP A 55 1.20 -9.53 -4.29
CA ASP A 55 1.53 -8.65 -5.43
C ASP A 55 0.83 -9.08 -6.73
N PRO A 56 0.43 -8.13 -7.60
CA PRO A 56 -0.25 -8.47 -8.86
C PRO A 56 0.52 -9.43 -9.77
N TYR A 57 1.86 -9.35 -9.80
CA TYR A 57 2.69 -10.20 -10.66
C TYR A 57 2.63 -11.70 -10.28
N MET A 58 2.24 -12.02 -9.04
CA MET A 58 2.02 -13.40 -8.59
C MET A 58 1.01 -14.13 -9.48
N ARG A 59 0.01 -13.43 -10.03
CA ARG A 59 -0.95 -14.03 -10.97
C ARG A 59 -0.20 -14.72 -12.09
N ASN A 60 0.70 -14.02 -12.77
CA ASN A 60 1.28 -14.53 -14.02
C ASN A 60 2.06 -15.83 -13.75
N ARG A 61 2.71 -15.95 -12.59
CA ARG A 61 3.36 -17.19 -12.14
C ARG A 61 2.39 -18.36 -11.91
N MET A 62 1.09 -18.13 -11.75
CA MET A 62 0.07 -19.20 -11.68
C MET A 62 -0.27 -19.78 -13.07
N THR A 63 0.10 -19.11 -14.16
CA THR A 63 -0.06 -19.61 -15.53
C THR A 63 1.21 -20.34 -15.96
N ARG A 64 1.07 -21.46 -16.69
CA ARG A 64 2.21 -22.17 -17.27
C ARG A 64 2.63 -21.50 -18.58
N HIS A 65 3.86 -21.05 -18.70
CA HIS A 65 4.42 -20.50 -19.92
C HIS A 65 5.30 -21.53 -20.65
N GLU A 66 5.19 -21.60 -21.97
CA GLU A 66 6.10 -22.38 -22.82
C GLU A 66 7.45 -21.67 -23.02
N VAL A 67 7.42 -20.33 -23.04
CA VAL A 67 8.60 -19.47 -23.08
C VAL A 67 8.81 -18.89 -21.69
N PRO A 68 9.99 -19.05 -21.05
CA PRO A 68 10.24 -18.52 -19.71
C PRO A 68 9.96 -17.02 -19.59
N SER A 69 9.22 -16.66 -18.54
CA SER A 69 8.99 -15.26 -18.14
C SER A 69 10.16 -14.74 -17.28
N TYR A 70 10.12 -13.46 -16.92
CA TYR A 70 11.14 -12.80 -16.09
C TYR A 70 11.16 -13.30 -14.62
N VAL A 71 10.13 -14.03 -14.18
CA VAL A 71 10.15 -14.86 -12.96
C VAL A 71 9.55 -16.23 -13.29
N THR A 72 10.15 -17.29 -12.75
CA THR A 72 9.68 -18.67 -12.89
C THR A 72 8.24 -18.87 -12.40
N ASP A 73 7.47 -19.64 -13.16
CA ASP A 73 6.13 -20.10 -12.80
C ASP A 73 6.12 -20.86 -11.46
N TYR A 74 4.97 -20.88 -10.79
CA TYR A 74 4.69 -21.74 -9.67
C TYR A 74 4.40 -23.17 -10.15
N VAL A 75 4.84 -24.16 -9.37
CA VAL A 75 4.58 -25.57 -9.64
C VAL A 75 3.33 -26.02 -8.86
N PRO A 76 2.31 -26.60 -9.52
CA PRO A 76 1.17 -27.20 -8.82
C PRO A 76 1.62 -28.31 -7.84
N GLY A 77 1.11 -28.24 -6.60
CA GLY A 77 1.52 -29.07 -5.47
C GLY A 77 2.56 -28.41 -4.56
N GLU A 78 3.26 -27.37 -5.02
CA GLU A 78 4.28 -26.67 -4.24
C GLU A 78 3.75 -25.41 -3.55
N VAL A 79 4.49 -24.96 -2.52
CA VAL A 79 4.18 -23.77 -1.73
C VAL A 79 4.35 -22.51 -2.59
N LEU A 80 3.38 -21.61 -2.56
CA LEU A 80 3.49 -20.31 -3.22
C LEU A 80 4.66 -19.52 -2.62
N THR A 81 5.48 -18.88 -3.45
CA THR A 81 6.61 -18.04 -3.00
C THR A 81 6.40 -16.58 -3.37
N ASN A 82 6.66 -15.66 -2.44
CA ASN A 82 6.73 -14.22 -2.72
C ASN A 82 7.64 -13.50 -1.72
N TYR A 83 7.87 -12.21 -1.91
CA TYR A 83 8.52 -11.36 -0.93
C TYR A 83 7.79 -11.37 0.42
N GLY A 84 8.57 -11.50 1.49
CA GLY A 84 8.10 -11.46 2.86
C GLY A 84 9.14 -10.85 3.80
N VAL A 85 8.77 -10.81 5.07
CA VAL A 85 9.58 -10.34 6.19
C VAL A 85 9.61 -11.45 7.23
N MET A 86 10.81 -11.71 7.75
CA MET A 86 11.16 -12.94 8.43
C MET A 86 12.08 -12.68 9.62
N LYS A 87 12.15 -13.68 10.49
CA LYS A 87 13.13 -13.78 11.57
C LYS A 87 13.93 -15.06 11.39
N VAL A 88 15.26 -14.96 11.43
CA VAL A 88 16.16 -16.12 11.32
C VAL A 88 16.04 -16.97 12.59
N ILE A 89 15.79 -18.27 12.42
CA ILE A 89 15.69 -19.26 13.51
C ILE A 89 17.01 -20.01 13.67
N SER A 90 17.59 -20.46 12.56
CA SER A 90 18.95 -21.00 12.51
C SER A 90 19.58 -20.72 11.14
N SER A 91 20.91 -20.74 11.08
CA SER A 91 21.69 -20.39 9.90
C SER A 91 22.94 -21.24 9.83
N GLY A 92 23.30 -21.71 8.63
CA GLY A 92 24.64 -22.18 8.31
C GLY A 92 25.49 -21.11 7.62
N HIS A 93 24.87 -20.06 7.07
CA HIS A 93 25.54 -18.94 6.42
C HIS A 93 26.23 -18.01 7.44
N PRO A 94 27.47 -17.58 7.22
CA PRO A 94 28.21 -16.73 8.17
C PRO A 94 27.55 -15.36 8.38
N ASP A 95 26.92 -14.80 7.35
CA ASP A 95 26.33 -13.46 7.45
C ASP A 95 25.00 -13.44 8.21
N PHE A 96 24.32 -14.57 8.43
CA PHE A 96 23.02 -14.61 9.11
C PHE A 96 23.11 -15.33 10.46
N LYS A 97 22.52 -14.76 11.52
CA LYS A 97 22.45 -15.39 12.85
C LYS A 97 21.02 -15.46 13.37
N ALA A 98 20.75 -16.42 14.26
CA ALA A 98 19.46 -16.54 14.92
C ALA A 98 19.04 -15.21 15.58
N GLY A 99 17.79 -14.80 15.34
CA GLY A 99 17.24 -13.51 15.78
C GLY A 99 17.42 -12.36 14.81
N ASP A 100 18.22 -12.48 13.74
CA ASP A 100 18.28 -11.46 12.68
C ASP A 100 16.92 -11.30 12.00
N LEU A 101 16.55 -10.05 11.72
CA LEU A 101 15.37 -9.69 10.93
C LEU A 101 15.78 -9.46 9.48
N VAL A 102 15.10 -10.14 8.56
CA VAL A 102 15.43 -10.16 7.13
C VAL A 102 14.18 -10.03 6.29
N TRP A 103 14.34 -9.56 5.05
CA TRP A 103 13.31 -9.53 4.03
C TRP A 103 13.88 -10.10 2.72
N GLY A 104 13.01 -10.63 1.86
CA GLY A 104 13.40 -11.38 0.67
C GLY A 104 12.32 -12.37 0.24
N ILE A 105 12.63 -13.24 -0.72
CA ILE A 105 11.67 -14.26 -1.20
C ILE A 105 11.54 -15.38 -0.17
N THR A 106 10.30 -15.75 0.16
CA THR A 106 9.98 -16.85 1.09
C THR A 106 8.71 -17.59 0.68
N GLY A 107 8.46 -18.76 1.26
CA GLY A 107 7.23 -19.52 1.08
C GLY A 107 6.04 -18.92 1.84
N TRP A 108 4.83 -19.14 1.31
CA TRP A 108 3.54 -18.86 1.93
C TRP A 108 3.24 -19.89 3.02
N GLU A 109 4.11 -19.93 4.03
CA GLU A 109 4.11 -20.90 5.12
C GLU A 109 4.55 -20.24 6.44
N GLY A 110 4.51 -20.95 7.56
CA GLY A 110 4.96 -20.43 8.86
C GLY A 110 6.49 -20.40 8.99
N TYR A 111 7.17 -21.41 8.45
CA TYR A 111 8.62 -21.54 8.44
C TYR A 111 9.12 -22.02 7.08
N THR A 112 10.17 -21.41 6.56
CA THR A 112 10.79 -21.74 5.27
C THR A 112 12.26 -22.13 5.49
N LEU A 113 12.77 -23.08 4.71
CA LEU A 113 14.20 -23.30 4.53
C LEU A 113 14.64 -22.52 3.28
N ILE A 114 15.56 -21.57 3.44
CA ILE A 114 16.10 -20.76 2.35
C ILE A 114 17.47 -21.34 1.96
N ASP A 115 17.51 -22.07 0.84
CA ASP A 115 18.74 -22.68 0.33
C ASP A 115 19.64 -21.69 -0.44
N ASN A 116 19.12 -20.52 -0.82
CA ASN A 116 19.89 -19.42 -1.43
C ASN A 116 19.85 -18.16 -0.54
N PRO A 117 20.65 -18.10 0.53
CA PRO A 117 20.60 -17.02 1.52
C PRO A 117 21.08 -15.67 0.97
N GLU A 118 21.85 -15.63 -0.12
CA GLU A 118 22.25 -14.39 -0.81
C GLU A 118 21.04 -13.57 -1.32
N SER A 119 19.88 -14.21 -1.49
CA SER A 119 18.63 -13.54 -1.86
C SER A 119 17.95 -12.78 -0.70
N LEU A 120 18.46 -12.90 0.53
CA LEU A 120 17.93 -12.24 1.72
C LEU A 120 18.69 -10.94 2.01
N SER A 121 17.95 -9.89 2.35
CA SER A 121 18.49 -8.62 2.82
C SER A 121 18.15 -8.42 4.30
N LYS A 122 19.11 -7.92 5.09
CA LYS A 122 18.86 -7.55 6.48
C LYS A 122 18.01 -6.29 6.58
N ILE A 123 17.21 -6.19 7.62
CA ILE A 123 16.41 -5.00 7.93
C ILE A 123 17.28 -3.98 8.66
N ASN A 124 17.56 -2.85 7.99
CA ASN A 124 18.44 -1.80 8.51
C ASN A 124 17.71 -0.76 9.39
N HIS A 125 16.38 -0.65 9.25
CA HIS A 125 15.53 0.26 10.04
C HIS A 125 14.47 -0.49 10.86
N PRO A 126 14.87 -1.30 11.86
CA PRO A 126 13.95 -2.04 12.73
C PRO A 126 13.13 -1.14 13.67
N ASP A 127 13.42 0.17 13.70
CA ASP A 127 12.62 1.19 14.38
C ASP A 127 11.34 1.57 13.60
N LEU A 128 11.28 1.25 12.31
CA LEU A 128 10.07 1.35 11.49
C LEU A 128 9.27 0.03 11.53
N PRO A 129 7.94 0.06 11.26
CA PRO A 129 7.12 -1.15 11.24
C PRO A 129 7.67 -2.18 10.27
N LEU A 130 8.00 -3.39 10.75
CA LEU A 130 8.64 -4.43 9.93
C LEU A 130 7.86 -4.78 8.65
N SER A 131 6.53 -4.68 8.69
CA SER A 131 5.64 -4.90 7.53
C SER A 131 5.94 -3.97 6.35
N TYR A 132 6.55 -2.80 6.57
CA TYR A 132 6.96 -1.87 5.51
C TYR A 132 7.96 -2.47 4.51
N TYR A 133 8.75 -3.47 4.90
CA TYR A 133 9.65 -4.19 4.01
C TYR A 133 8.93 -5.17 3.04
N THR A 134 7.62 -5.39 3.21
CA THR A 134 6.77 -5.99 2.16
C THR A 134 6.27 -4.95 1.13
N GLY A 135 6.56 -3.67 1.35
CA GLY A 135 5.87 -2.54 0.73
C GLY A 135 6.80 -1.34 0.49
N VAL A 136 6.63 -0.27 1.27
CA VAL A 136 7.31 1.02 1.08
C VAL A 136 8.82 1.00 1.22
N LEU A 137 9.40 0.06 1.99
CA LEU A 137 10.85 -0.20 2.07
C LEU A 137 11.26 -1.48 1.32
N GLY A 138 10.31 -2.17 0.69
CA GLY A 138 10.53 -3.38 -0.09
C GLY A 138 10.42 -3.15 -1.59
N LEU A 139 10.16 -4.24 -2.32
CA LEU A 139 10.05 -4.23 -3.78
C LEU A 139 9.08 -3.17 -4.33
N PRO A 140 7.86 -2.95 -3.79
CA PRO A 140 6.96 -1.91 -4.29
C PRO A 140 7.49 -0.49 -4.13
N GLY A 141 8.24 -0.21 -3.06
CA GLY A 141 8.90 1.07 -2.83
C GLY A 141 10.03 1.33 -3.82
N LEU A 142 10.92 0.35 -4.01
CA LEU A 142 11.99 0.45 -5.00
C LEU A 142 11.41 0.61 -6.41
N THR A 143 10.33 -0.10 -6.74
CA THR A 143 9.61 0.03 -8.01
C THR A 143 9.08 1.46 -8.23
N ALA A 144 8.49 2.07 -7.21
CA ALA A 144 8.01 3.45 -7.28
C ALA A 144 9.17 4.45 -7.45
N TYR A 145 10.25 4.25 -6.69
CA TYR A 145 11.42 5.13 -6.68
C TYR A 145 12.18 5.09 -8.03
N ALA A 146 12.56 3.89 -8.51
CA ALA A 146 13.25 3.72 -9.78
C ALA A 146 12.37 4.13 -10.97
N GLY A 147 11.10 3.68 -11.00
CA GLY A 147 10.16 4.04 -12.06
C GLY A 147 9.94 5.55 -12.15
N PHE A 148 9.84 6.25 -11.02
CA PHE A 148 9.67 7.69 -11.03
C PHE A 148 10.97 8.41 -11.39
N PHE A 149 12.05 8.23 -10.64
CA PHE A 149 13.27 9.03 -10.84
C PHE A 149 14.06 8.65 -12.09
N GLU A 150 14.27 7.35 -12.36
CA GLU A 150 15.05 6.91 -13.52
C GLU A 150 14.22 6.82 -14.81
N ILE A 151 12.99 6.28 -14.76
CA ILE A 151 12.18 6.15 -15.99
C ILE A 151 11.45 7.45 -16.31
N CYS A 152 10.73 8.09 -15.37
CA CYS A 152 10.02 9.34 -15.71
C CYS A 152 10.95 10.54 -15.87
N LYS A 153 12.05 10.62 -15.10
CA LYS A 153 13.00 11.76 -15.03
C LYS A 153 12.27 13.10 -14.77
N PRO A 154 11.60 13.21 -13.60
CA PRO A 154 10.63 14.24 -13.31
C PRO A 154 11.26 15.61 -13.08
N LYS A 155 10.46 16.65 -13.30
CA LYS A 155 10.81 18.04 -13.06
C LYS A 155 9.73 18.72 -12.23
N LYS A 156 10.15 19.66 -11.40
CA LYS A 156 9.23 20.57 -10.72
C LYS A 156 8.30 21.24 -11.74
N GLY A 157 7.00 21.18 -11.50
CA GLY A 157 5.97 21.68 -12.42
C GLY A 157 5.53 20.71 -13.53
N ASP A 158 6.09 19.50 -13.65
CA ASP A 158 5.50 18.46 -14.51
C ASP A 158 4.07 18.10 -14.02
N TYR A 159 3.17 17.85 -14.98
CA TYR A 159 1.83 17.32 -14.76
C TYR A 159 1.86 15.78 -14.78
N VAL A 160 1.57 15.13 -13.65
CA VAL A 160 1.75 13.69 -13.44
C VAL A 160 0.38 13.01 -13.27
N PHE A 161 0.10 12.02 -14.12
CA PHE A 161 -1.02 11.10 -13.95
C PHE A 161 -0.53 9.73 -13.44
N ILE A 162 -1.28 9.10 -12.54
CA ILE A 162 -0.96 7.79 -11.96
C ILE A 162 -2.21 6.91 -12.03
N SER A 163 -2.13 5.78 -12.74
CA SER A 163 -3.18 4.77 -12.73
C SER A 163 -3.01 3.83 -11.53
N ALA A 164 -4.13 3.29 -10.99
CA ALA A 164 -4.14 2.53 -9.74
C ALA A 164 -3.45 3.24 -8.56
N ALA A 165 -3.65 4.57 -8.45
CA ALA A 165 -2.89 5.45 -7.59
C ALA A 165 -2.98 5.12 -6.09
N SER A 166 -4.07 4.50 -5.62
CA SER A 166 -4.22 4.07 -4.22
C SER A 166 -3.57 2.72 -3.90
N GLY A 167 -2.86 2.12 -4.87
CA GLY A 167 -2.16 0.84 -4.72
C GLY A 167 -0.81 0.97 -4.02
N ALA A 168 -0.08 -0.14 -3.94
CA ALA A 168 1.22 -0.20 -3.26
C ALA A 168 2.27 0.75 -3.87
N VAL A 169 2.43 0.71 -5.20
CA VAL A 169 3.38 1.54 -5.96
C VAL A 169 2.83 2.97 -6.12
N GLY A 170 1.59 3.09 -6.60
CA GLY A 170 0.97 4.38 -6.93
C GLY A 170 0.94 5.39 -5.77
N GLN A 171 0.70 4.93 -4.53
CA GLN A 171 0.64 5.83 -3.37
C GLN A 171 2.01 6.45 -3.05
N ILE A 172 3.09 5.73 -3.37
CA ILE A 172 4.47 6.18 -3.16
C ILE A 172 4.88 7.12 -4.30
N VAL A 173 4.64 6.74 -5.56
CA VAL A 173 4.92 7.59 -6.74
C VAL A 173 4.26 8.96 -6.60
N GLY A 174 3.00 9.01 -6.17
CA GLY A 174 2.29 10.28 -5.98
C GLY A 174 2.97 11.19 -4.95
N GLN A 175 3.37 10.64 -3.80
CA GLN A 175 4.06 11.40 -2.76
C GLN A 175 5.46 11.84 -3.21
N LEU A 176 6.23 10.99 -3.91
CA LEU A 176 7.51 11.37 -4.53
C LEU A 176 7.33 12.51 -5.55
N ALA A 177 6.25 12.48 -6.35
CA ALA A 177 5.91 13.54 -7.27
C ALA A 177 5.51 14.84 -6.57
N LYS A 178 4.75 14.79 -5.46
CA LYS A 178 4.46 15.96 -4.63
C LYS A 178 5.73 16.55 -3.99
N ILE A 179 6.64 15.71 -3.48
CA ILE A 179 7.95 16.12 -2.94
C ILE A 179 8.81 16.79 -4.03
N THR A 180 8.75 16.29 -5.26
CA THR A 180 9.44 16.87 -6.44
C THR A 180 8.80 18.21 -6.90
N GLY A 181 7.63 18.57 -6.37
CA GLY A 181 6.90 19.78 -6.74
C GLY A 181 6.13 19.67 -8.05
N CYS A 182 5.62 18.48 -8.36
CA CYS A 182 4.71 18.22 -9.49
C CYS A 182 3.23 18.49 -9.12
N TYR A 183 2.40 18.64 -10.16
CA TYR A 183 0.95 18.54 -10.06
C TYR A 183 0.55 17.08 -10.33
N VAL A 184 -0.25 16.47 -9.47
CA VAL A 184 -0.42 15.00 -9.40
C VAL A 184 -1.90 14.62 -9.30
N ILE A 185 -2.35 13.81 -10.25
CA ILE A 185 -3.72 13.28 -10.32
C ILE A 185 -3.68 11.75 -10.34
N GLY A 186 -4.55 11.13 -9.53
CA GLY A 186 -4.65 9.68 -9.43
C GLY A 186 -6.00 9.13 -9.92
N SER A 187 -6.00 7.95 -10.52
CA SER A 187 -7.23 7.17 -10.70
C SER A 187 -7.28 5.96 -9.77
N ALA A 188 -8.45 5.67 -9.21
CA ALA A 188 -8.68 4.48 -8.39
C ALA A 188 -10.12 3.95 -8.56
N GLY A 189 -10.40 2.75 -8.03
CA GLY A 189 -11.63 1.99 -8.34
C GLY A 189 -12.77 2.11 -7.33
N SER A 190 -12.75 3.11 -6.43
CA SER A 190 -13.83 3.46 -5.49
C SER A 190 -13.73 4.91 -5.04
N ASP A 191 -14.83 5.49 -4.55
CA ASP A 191 -14.90 6.88 -4.08
C ASP A 191 -14.06 7.13 -2.83
N GLU A 192 -14.07 6.17 -1.89
CA GLU A 192 -13.19 6.11 -0.71
C GLU A 192 -11.72 6.34 -1.12
N LYS A 193 -11.23 5.57 -2.10
CA LYS A 193 -9.86 5.70 -2.61
C LYS A 193 -9.58 7.09 -3.21
N CYS A 194 -10.59 7.74 -3.79
CA CYS A 194 -10.44 9.01 -4.52
C CYS A 194 -10.72 10.27 -3.69
N ASN A 195 -11.31 10.15 -2.50
CA ASN A 195 -11.89 11.29 -1.75
C ASN A 195 -13.04 12.00 -2.51
N HIS A 196 -14.04 11.24 -2.94
CA HIS A 196 -15.37 11.81 -3.19
C HIS A 196 -16.25 11.58 -1.95
N PRO A 197 -16.78 12.64 -1.30
CA PRO A 197 -17.73 12.44 -0.21
C PRO A 197 -18.98 11.77 -0.77
N GLU A 198 -19.38 10.66 -0.14
CA GLU A 198 -20.71 10.09 -0.38
C GLU A 198 -21.77 11.10 0.09
N HIS A 199 -22.26 11.91 -0.83
CA HIS A 199 -23.50 12.64 -0.63
C HIS A 199 -24.65 11.63 -0.57
N ASN A 200 -24.88 11.13 0.63
CA ASN A 200 -26.06 10.38 1.02
C ASN A 200 -27.29 11.29 0.89
N ILE A 201 -27.75 11.49 -0.35
CA ILE A 201 -29.06 12.07 -0.66
C ILE A 201 -30.10 10.99 -0.41
N SER A 202 -30.27 10.66 0.87
CA SER A 202 -31.48 9.99 1.35
C SER A 202 -32.64 10.98 1.21
N ARG A 203 -33.28 10.99 0.03
CA ARG A 203 -34.62 11.55 -0.14
C ARG A 203 -35.57 10.76 0.74
N SER A 204 -35.71 11.17 1.99
CA SER A 204 -36.66 10.62 2.95
C SER A 204 -38.09 10.92 2.51
N ARG A 205 -38.64 10.10 1.60
CA ARG A 205 -40.09 9.98 1.39
C ARG A 205 -40.69 9.20 2.55
N ASN A 206 -40.66 9.78 3.75
CA ASN A 206 -41.48 9.29 4.85
C ASN A 206 -42.83 9.99 4.81
N THR A 207 -43.82 9.23 4.37
CA THR A 207 -45.23 9.47 4.63
C THR A 207 -45.49 9.68 6.12
N CYS A 208 -46.13 10.79 6.47
CA CYS A 208 -46.89 10.89 7.72
C CYS A 208 -48.22 11.57 7.42
N CYS A 209 -49.27 10.74 7.28
CA CYS A 209 -50.63 11.22 7.42
C CYS A 209 -50.87 11.48 8.91
N HIS A 210 -51.29 12.70 9.27
CA HIS A 210 -52.35 12.93 10.25
C HIS A 210 -53.00 14.30 9.98
N TRP A 211 -54.32 14.38 10.20
CA TRP A 211 -55.13 15.56 9.91
C TRP A 211 -55.08 16.59 11.05
N ALA A 212 -55.03 17.89 10.70
CA ALA A 212 -55.88 18.93 11.30
C ALA A 212 -55.74 20.29 10.57
N THR A 213 -56.78 20.64 9.80
CA THR A 213 -57.34 21.99 9.56
C THR A 213 -56.59 23.25 10.07
N GLY A 214 -56.34 24.23 9.18
CA GLY A 214 -56.01 25.61 9.57
C GLY A 214 -55.67 26.54 8.39
N CYS A 215 -56.59 27.43 8.04
CA CYS A 215 -56.60 28.29 6.84
C CYS A 215 -55.57 29.46 6.83
N CYS A 216 -55.48 30.13 5.67
CA CYS A 216 -55.09 31.53 5.44
C CYS A 216 -53.60 31.96 5.26
N SER A 217 -53.23 32.09 3.97
CA SER A 217 -52.92 33.36 3.26
C SER A 217 -51.62 34.16 3.48
N LEU A 218 -50.92 34.34 2.35
CA LEU A 218 -50.40 35.60 1.75
C LEU A 218 -49.23 36.38 2.39
N GLN A 219 -48.24 36.64 1.51
CA GLN A 219 -47.51 37.90 1.28
C GLN A 219 -46.72 38.60 2.41
N GLY A 220 -45.45 38.88 2.11
CA GLY A 220 -45.08 40.28 1.82
C GLY A 220 -44.21 41.06 2.83
N GLU A 221 -42.92 41.14 2.48
CA GLU A 221 -42.02 42.30 2.65
C GLU A 221 -41.45 42.76 4.02
N ALA A 222 -40.17 43.16 3.95
CA ALA A 222 -39.41 44.13 4.77
C ALA A 222 -39.23 43.86 6.29
N SER A 223 -38.04 43.98 6.90
CA SER A 223 -36.98 44.98 6.68
C SER A 223 -35.65 44.66 7.42
N SER A 224 -34.54 45.15 6.86
CA SER A 224 -33.25 45.55 7.50
C SER A 224 -32.85 45.06 8.91
N ALA A 225 -31.65 44.46 9.00
CA ALA A 225 -30.62 44.85 9.98
C ALA A 225 -29.22 44.41 9.51
N SER A 226 -28.25 45.34 9.52
CA SER A 226 -26.84 45.06 9.20
C SER A 226 -26.06 44.75 10.48
N ALA A 227 -25.19 43.73 10.45
CA ALA A 227 -24.20 43.49 11.50
C ALA A 227 -22.85 43.09 10.89
N VAL A 228 -21.91 44.04 10.89
CA VAL A 228 -20.49 43.80 10.56
C VAL A 228 -19.77 43.40 11.84
N TRP A 229 -19.04 42.29 11.81
CA TRP A 229 -18.03 41.97 12.81
C TRP A 229 -16.74 41.49 12.14
N LEU A 230 -15.75 42.39 12.07
CA LEU A 230 -14.34 41.98 12.10
C LEU A 230 -14.04 41.44 13.50
N TRP A 231 -13.16 40.46 13.62
CA TRP A 231 -12.18 40.45 14.71
C TRP A 231 -10.87 39.79 14.26
N ALA A 232 -9.76 40.25 14.83
CA ALA A 232 -8.41 39.97 14.35
C ALA A 232 -7.74 38.79 15.08
N ALA A 233 -6.60 38.37 14.53
CA ALA A 233 -5.77 37.29 15.06
C ALA A 233 -5.08 37.64 16.40
N SER A 234 -4.70 36.60 17.15
CA SER A 234 -3.49 36.59 17.97
C SER A 234 -3.08 35.15 18.31
N ALA A 235 -1.80 34.83 18.19
CA ALA A 235 -1.21 33.56 18.59
C ALA A 235 -0.35 33.75 19.85
N VAL A 236 -0.31 32.75 20.74
CA VAL A 236 0.56 32.75 21.93
C VAL A 236 1.11 31.33 22.18
N TRP A 237 2.43 31.20 22.25
CA TRP A 237 3.16 30.03 22.78
C TRP A 237 3.26 30.07 24.32
N PRO A 238 3.37 28.92 25.01
CA PRO A 238 3.95 28.84 26.34
C PRO A 238 5.40 28.32 26.33
N VAL A 239 6.29 29.02 27.04
CA VAL A 239 7.66 28.59 27.36
C VAL A 239 7.68 27.93 28.75
N ALA A 240 8.63 27.01 28.96
CA ALA A 240 8.77 26.22 30.19
C ALA A 240 9.01 27.05 31.47
N GLY A 241 8.53 26.54 32.60
CA GLY A 241 8.78 27.07 33.94
C GLY A 241 9.26 25.97 34.90
N VAL A 242 10.46 26.15 35.47
CA VAL A 242 11.03 25.29 36.52
C VAL A 242 10.62 25.83 37.89
N VAL A 243 10.22 24.95 38.82
CA VAL A 243 10.03 25.31 40.23
C VAL A 243 10.92 24.42 41.11
N ARG A 244 11.56 25.04 42.10
CA ARG A 244 12.61 24.45 42.96
C ARG A 244 12.07 24.14 44.35
N VAL A 245 12.68 23.16 44.99
CA VAL A 245 12.33 22.56 46.29
C VAL A 245 12.37 23.56 47.47
N GLY A 246 11.43 23.41 48.41
CA GLY A 246 11.52 23.90 49.79
C GLY A 246 11.04 22.81 50.76
N GLY A 247 11.72 22.61 51.89
CA GLY A 247 11.44 21.51 52.84
C GLY A 247 11.01 21.97 54.24
N GLY A 248 10.48 21.03 55.03
CA GLY A 248 10.07 21.24 56.43
C GLY A 248 9.54 19.95 57.10
N VAL A 249 9.73 19.79 58.41
CA VAL A 249 9.58 18.55 59.22
C VAL A 249 8.90 18.93 60.56
N VAL A 250 8.17 18.11 61.34
CA VAL A 250 7.96 16.64 61.52
C VAL A 250 6.44 16.43 61.78
N GLY A 251 5.77 15.28 61.62
CA GLY A 251 5.99 13.96 62.22
C GLY A 251 4.64 13.27 62.53
N GLY A 252 4.62 11.96 62.82
CA GLY A 252 3.41 11.22 63.24
C GLY A 252 3.21 9.90 62.48
N GLY A 253 3.25 8.76 63.19
CA GLY A 253 3.23 7.43 62.58
C GLY A 253 1.85 6.90 62.22
N GLY A 254 1.80 6.09 61.16
CA GLY A 254 0.61 5.34 60.73
C GLY A 254 0.95 4.49 59.50
N ALA A 255 1.11 3.17 59.68
CA ALA A 255 1.52 2.29 58.60
C ALA A 255 0.34 1.99 57.65
N ALA A 256 0.47 2.41 56.38
CA ALA A 256 -0.40 2.00 55.30
C ALA A 256 0.45 1.68 54.05
N SER A 257 0.41 0.44 53.59
CA SER A 257 1.17 -0.03 52.43
C SER A 257 0.57 0.51 51.14
N VAL A 258 1.12 1.61 50.61
CA VAL A 258 0.77 2.13 49.28
C VAL A 258 1.63 1.43 48.23
N VAL A 259 1.00 0.57 47.44
CA VAL A 259 1.62 -0.07 46.26
C VAL A 259 1.77 0.98 45.16
N TRP A 260 3.00 1.32 44.81
CA TRP A 260 3.28 2.19 43.67
C TRP A 260 3.14 1.42 42.36
N LEU A 261 1.96 1.51 41.75
CA LEU A 261 1.78 1.15 40.34
C LEU A 261 2.41 2.24 39.46
N TRP A 262 3.63 2.00 38.98
CA TRP A 262 4.17 2.73 37.83
C TRP A 262 3.40 2.33 36.56
N PRO A 263 2.86 3.29 35.77
CA PRO A 263 2.46 3.00 34.41
C PRO A 263 3.72 2.72 33.58
N ALA A 264 3.77 1.54 32.96
CA ALA A 264 4.84 1.20 32.03
C ALA A 264 4.78 2.09 30.78
N SER A 265 5.96 2.53 30.32
CA SER A 265 6.26 2.89 28.92
C SER A 265 5.15 3.61 28.14
N ALA A 266 5.08 4.94 28.27
CA ALA A 266 4.46 5.79 27.26
C ALA A 266 5.32 5.77 25.97
N VAL A 267 5.08 4.78 25.11
CA VAL A 267 5.60 4.76 23.74
C VAL A 267 4.88 5.86 22.97
N TRP A 268 5.62 6.87 22.52
CA TRP A 268 5.09 7.89 21.60
C TRP A 268 4.69 7.21 20.28
N PRO A 269 3.48 7.44 19.75
CA PRO A 269 3.11 6.90 18.46
C PRO A 269 3.95 7.57 17.37
N VAL A 270 4.65 6.77 16.57
CA VAL A 270 5.23 7.24 15.30
C VAL A 270 4.06 7.64 14.40
N ALA A 271 3.89 8.95 14.19
CA ALA A 271 2.77 9.48 13.44
C ALA A 271 2.90 9.13 11.94
N GLY A 272 1.98 8.31 11.41
CA GLY A 272 1.90 8.04 9.96
C GLY A 272 1.23 6.72 9.57
N VAL A 273 1.30 5.69 10.43
CA VAL A 273 0.73 4.37 10.17
C VAL A 273 -0.79 4.41 10.28
N VAL A 274 -1.51 4.08 9.21
CA VAL A 274 -2.92 3.66 9.28
C VAL A 274 -3.00 2.26 8.71
N ARG A 275 -3.23 1.28 9.58
CA ARG A 275 -3.57 -0.09 9.20
C ARG A 275 -5.08 -0.23 9.18
N THR A 276 -5.63 -0.51 8.01
CA THR A 276 -7.00 -1.04 7.92
C THR A 276 -6.94 -2.53 8.20
N VAL A 277 -7.12 -2.89 9.48
CA VAL A 277 -7.35 -4.29 9.89
C VAL A 277 -8.82 -4.59 9.61
N ARG A 278 -9.10 -5.51 8.69
CA ARG A 278 -10.47 -6.02 8.50
C ARG A 278 -10.74 -7.10 9.52
N VAL A 279 -11.71 -6.85 10.39
CA VAL A 279 -12.40 -7.87 11.16
C VAL A 279 -13.78 -8.01 10.53
N ASP A 280 -14.15 -9.24 10.14
CA ASP A 280 -15.43 -9.47 9.47
C ASP A 280 -16.61 -9.01 10.34
N GLY A 281 -17.45 -8.13 9.79
CA GLY A 281 -18.73 -7.73 10.39
C GLY A 281 -18.90 -6.25 10.78
N ILE A 282 -17.86 -5.41 10.69
CA ILE A 282 -18.00 -3.95 10.95
C ILE A 282 -17.57 -3.16 9.70
N GLY A 283 -18.45 -2.27 9.23
CA GLY A 283 -18.20 -1.42 8.06
C GLY A 283 -16.96 -0.54 8.26
N GLY A 284 -16.08 -0.55 7.26
CA GLY A 284 -14.81 0.18 7.32
C GLY A 284 -14.99 1.68 7.47
N VAL A 285 -14.06 2.32 8.20
CA VAL A 285 -13.92 3.78 8.22
C VAL A 285 -13.60 4.23 6.79
N VAL A 286 -14.43 5.07 6.19
CA VAL A 286 -14.21 5.61 4.84
C VAL A 286 -12.95 6.49 4.84
N VAL A 287 -11.81 5.93 4.43
CA VAL A 287 -10.54 6.67 4.38
C VAL A 287 -10.41 7.36 3.02
N ASN A 288 -10.48 8.69 3.02
CA ASN A 288 -10.41 9.57 1.84
C ASN A 288 -9.00 9.68 1.21
N LEU A 289 -8.44 8.56 0.76
CA LEU A 289 -7.00 8.31 0.66
C LEU A 289 -6.19 9.30 -0.19
N LEU A 290 -6.45 9.38 -1.50
CA LEU A 290 -5.52 10.04 -2.43
C LEU A 290 -5.29 11.52 -2.11
N LYS A 291 -6.37 12.28 -1.94
CA LYS A 291 -6.29 13.73 -1.70
C LYS A 291 -5.93 14.05 -0.24
N THR A 292 -6.58 13.43 0.75
CA THR A 292 -6.39 13.86 2.16
C THR A 292 -5.18 13.23 2.83
N LYS A 293 -4.83 11.97 2.52
CA LYS A 293 -3.71 11.28 3.15
C LYS A 293 -2.42 11.37 2.33
N PHE A 294 -2.50 11.20 1.00
CA PHE A 294 -1.32 11.18 0.13
C PHE A 294 -1.02 12.52 -0.57
N GLY A 295 -1.83 13.56 -0.34
CA GLY A 295 -1.57 14.92 -0.83
C GLY A 295 -1.66 15.11 -2.35
N PHE A 296 -2.35 14.22 -3.07
CA PHE A 296 -2.66 14.41 -4.49
C PHE A 296 -3.52 15.67 -4.68
N ASP A 297 -3.29 16.42 -5.76
CA ASP A 297 -4.06 17.63 -6.05
C ASP A 297 -5.52 17.28 -6.38
N ASP A 298 -5.72 16.20 -7.14
CA ASP A 298 -7.04 15.59 -7.33
C ASP A 298 -6.98 14.07 -7.60
N ALA A 299 -8.15 13.42 -7.58
CA ALA A 299 -8.31 12.04 -7.98
C ALA A 299 -9.74 11.76 -8.49
N PHE A 300 -9.91 10.73 -9.30
CA PHE A 300 -11.21 10.34 -9.82
C PHE A 300 -11.44 8.81 -9.83
N ASN A 301 -12.70 8.43 -9.62
CA ASN A 301 -13.12 7.04 -9.65
C ASN A 301 -13.36 6.59 -11.10
N TYR A 302 -12.40 5.91 -11.71
CA TYR A 302 -12.47 5.52 -13.13
C TYR A 302 -13.67 4.64 -13.48
N LYS A 303 -14.29 3.95 -12.50
CA LYS A 303 -15.49 3.14 -12.71
C LYS A 303 -16.78 3.95 -12.85
N LYS A 304 -16.74 5.26 -12.55
CA LYS A 304 -17.87 6.20 -12.66
C LYS A 304 -17.76 7.12 -13.87
N GLU A 305 -16.62 7.15 -14.54
CA GLU A 305 -16.41 7.94 -15.76
C GLU A 305 -16.96 7.17 -16.96
N LEU A 306 -17.89 7.79 -17.70
CA LEU A 306 -18.38 7.24 -18.98
C LEU A 306 -17.38 7.45 -20.13
N ASP A 307 -16.48 8.43 -19.97
CA ASP A 307 -15.46 8.81 -20.94
C ASP A 307 -14.19 9.21 -20.19
N LEU A 308 -13.14 8.39 -20.32
CA LEU A 308 -11.84 8.62 -19.67
C LEU A 308 -11.05 9.75 -20.33
N ASP A 309 -11.23 10.02 -21.62
CA ASP A 309 -10.58 11.15 -22.30
C ASP A 309 -11.17 12.48 -21.80
N ALA A 310 -12.50 12.56 -21.72
CA ALA A 310 -13.17 13.70 -21.11
C ALA A 310 -12.74 13.88 -19.63
N ALA A 311 -12.67 12.79 -18.85
CA ALA A 311 -12.21 12.86 -17.45
C ALA A 311 -10.78 13.41 -17.34
N LEU A 312 -9.83 12.89 -18.12
CA LEU A 312 -8.45 13.35 -18.13
C LEU A 312 -8.36 14.85 -18.51
N LYS A 313 -9.13 15.31 -19.49
CA LYS A 313 -9.16 16.74 -19.89
C LYS A 313 -9.67 17.69 -18.80
N ARG A 314 -10.55 17.23 -17.90
CA ARG A 314 -11.00 18.05 -16.76
C ARG A 314 -9.87 18.35 -15.78
N TYR A 315 -9.00 17.37 -15.53
CA TYR A 315 -7.88 17.50 -14.58
C TYR A 315 -6.58 17.97 -15.25
N PHE A 316 -6.43 17.75 -16.55
CA PHE A 316 -5.27 18.11 -17.36
C PHE A 316 -5.67 18.93 -18.59
N PRO A 317 -6.18 20.17 -18.43
CA PRO A 317 -6.56 21.01 -19.58
C PRO A 317 -5.37 21.35 -20.49
N GLU A 318 -4.14 21.31 -19.96
CA GLU A 318 -2.89 21.46 -20.71
C GLU A 318 -2.20 20.12 -21.07
N GLY A 319 -2.82 18.98 -20.74
CA GLY A 319 -2.30 17.63 -20.94
C GLY A 319 -1.31 17.14 -19.87
N ILE A 320 -0.84 15.90 -20.06
CA ILE A 320 -0.07 15.13 -19.07
C ILE A 320 1.41 15.05 -19.47
N ASP A 321 2.32 15.50 -18.61
CA ASP A 321 3.77 15.39 -18.82
C ASP A 321 4.28 13.96 -18.55
N ILE A 322 3.85 13.36 -17.45
CA ILE A 322 4.28 12.04 -17.00
C ILE A 322 3.06 11.17 -16.72
N TYR A 323 3.06 9.96 -17.27
CA TYR A 323 2.13 8.91 -16.87
C TYR A 323 2.88 7.75 -16.22
N PHE A 324 2.55 7.45 -14.97
CA PHE A 324 2.99 6.23 -14.31
C PHE A 324 1.92 5.15 -14.52
N GLU A 325 2.24 4.16 -15.35
CA GLU A 325 1.31 3.18 -15.88
C GLU A 325 1.37 1.87 -15.10
N ASN A 326 0.28 1.54 -14.41
CA ASN A 326 0.08 0.31 -13.62
C ASN A 326 -1.08 -0.58 -14.14
N VAL A 327 -1.88 -0.11 -15.10
CA VAL A 327 -3.20 -0.63 -15.47
C VAL A 327 -3.30 -1.08 -16.93
N GLY A 328 -2.82 -0.29 -17.90
CA GLY A 328 -2.91 -0.58 -19.33
C GLY A 328 -4.32 -0.42 -19.91
N GLY A 329 -4.58 -1.13 -21.02
CA GLY A 329 -5.89 -1.21 -21.69
C GLY A 329 -6.49 0.15 -22.04
N ALA A 330 -7.80 0.30 -21.84
CA ALA A 330 -8.53 1.55 -22.12
C ALA A 330 -8.00 2.78 -21.36
N THR A 331 -7.32 2.62 -20.21
CA THR A 331 -6.70 3.76 -19.51
C THR A 331 -5.49 4.29 -20.29
N LEU A 332 -4.61 3.40 -20.76
CA LEU A 332 -3.48 3.78 -21.63
C LEU A 332 -3.98 4.43 -22.92
N ASP A 333 -5.00 3.83 -23.54
CA ASP A 333 -5.54 4.30 -24.82
C ASP A 333 -6.17 5.70 -24.70
N ALA A 334 -6.75 6.04 -23.55
CA ALA A 334 -7.24 7.40 -23.23
C ALA A 334 -6.13 8.38 -22.80
N VAL A 335 -5.02 7.91 -22.22
CA VAL A 335 -3.91 8.79 -21.80
C VAL A 335 -3.08 9.27 -23.00
N LEU A 336 -2.82 8.42 -23.99
CA LEU A 336 -2.05 8.77 -25.20
C LEU A 336 -2.51 10.07 -25.91
N PRO A 337 -3.82 10.29 -26.20
CA PRO A 337 -4.33 11.55 -26.75
C PRO A 337 -4.28 12.73 -25.75
N ASN A 338 -4.05 12.50 -24.46
CA ASN A 338 -3.91 13.54 -23.42
C ASN A 338 -2.47 13.85 -22.98
N MET A 339 -1.47 13.06 -23.38
CA MET A 339 -0.06 13.38 -23.12
C MET A 339 0.39 14.73 -23.73
N ARG A 340 1.35 15.40 -23.10
CA ARG A 340 2.04 16.58 -23.62
C ARG A 340 3.16 16.19 -24.58
N LEU A 341 3.67 17.20 -25.29
CA LEU A 341 4.82 17.06 -26.17
C LEU A 341 6.06 16.61 -25.37
N ARG A 342 6.75 15.57 -25.81
CA ARG A 342 7.85 14.89 -25.07
C ARG A 342 7.40 14.30 -23.73
N GLY A 343 6.12 13.95 -23.62
CA GLY A 343 5.57 13.19 -22.49
C GLY A 343 6.30 11.86 -22.25
N ARG A 344 6.35 11.44 -20.98
CA ARG A 344 7.02 10.21 -20.54
C ARG A 344 5.99 9.23 -19.97
N ILE A 345 6.05 7.96 -20.35
CA ILE A 345 5.21 6.89 -19.82
C ILE A 345 6.12 5.82 -19.23
N ALA A 346 6.08 5.64 -17.91
CA ALA A 346 6.77 4.54 -17.23
C ALA A 346 5.79 3.35 -17.12
N ALA A 347 5.98 2.33 -17.96
CA ALA A 347 5.15 1.14 -18.00
C ALA A 347 5.59 0.15 -16.89
N CYS A 348 5.16 0.43 -15.67
CA CYS A 348 5.41 -0.39 -14.48
C CYS A 348 4.58 -1.68 -14.48
N GLY A 349 3.35 -1.62 -15.00
CA GLY A 349 2.44 -2.76 -15.02
C GLY A 349 1.20 -2.50 -15.87
N MET A 350 0.47 -3.56 -16.17
CA MET A 350 -0.79 -3.49 -16.93
C MET A 350 -1.83 -4.44 -16.33
N ILE A 351 -2.19 -4.23 -15.06
CA ILE A 351 -2.98 -5.18 -14.27
C ILE A 351 -4.36 -5.52 -14.89
N SER A 352 -4.96 -4.61 -15.70
CA SER A 352 -6.22 -4.90 -16.39
C SER A 352 -6.10 -6.03 -17.40
N GLN A 353 -4.90 -6.25 -17.94
CA GLN A 353 -4.62 -7.21 -19.01
C GLN A 353 -4.31 -8.60 -18.49
N TYR A 354 -3.86 -8.74 -17.24
CA TYR A 354 -3.35 -10.01 -16.72
C TYR A 354 -4.39 -11.12 -16.85
N ASN A 355 -5.61 -10.89 -16.36
CA ASN A 355 -6.65 -11.92 -16.29
C ASN A 355 -7.39 -12.19 -17.61
N LEU A 356 -6.99 -11.57 -18.72
CA LEU A 356 -7.61 -11.76 -20.03
C LEU A 356 -6.94 -12.91 -20.79
N ALA A 357 -7.72 -13.72 -21.50
CA ALA A 357 -7.19 -14.71 -22.43
C ALA A 357 -6.68 -14.08 -23.75
N ASN A 358 -7.30 -12.96 -24.15
CA ASN A 358 -6.85 -12.10 -25.24
C ASN A 358 -6.71 -10.68 -24.69
N PRO A 359 -5.51 -10.07 -24.67
CA PRO A 359 -5.32 -8.70 -24.24
C PRO A 359 -6.09 -7.69 -25.10
N ASP A 360 -6.50 -6.58 -24.50
CA ASP A 360 -7.11 -5.44 -25.19
C ASP A 360 -6.10 -4.75 -26.11
N GLY A 361 -6.57 -4.31 -27.29
CA GLY A 361 -5.78 -3.48 -28.19
C GLY A 361 -5.59 -2.05 -27.67
N VAL A 362 -4.42 -1.47 -27.94
CA VAL A 362 -4.13 -0.04 -27.75
C VAL A 362 -4.05 0.60 -29.12
N HIS A 363 -4.99 1.48 -29.44
CA HIS A 363 -5.22 1.99 -30.80
C HIS A 363 -4.54 3.34 -31.04
N ASN A 364 -4.27 4.11 -29.99
CA ASN A 364 -3.76 5.48 -30.03
C ASN A 364 -2.22 5.58 -30.06
N LEU A 365 -1.49 4.51 -30.36
CA LEU A 365 -0.01 4.50 -30.40
C LEU A 365 0.60 5.53 -31.37
N PHE A 366 -0.15 5.99 -32.38
CA PHE A 366 0.27 7.08 -33.28
C PHE A 366 0.65 8.38 -32.53
N TYR A 367 0.08 8.62 -31.34
CA TYR A 367 0.46 9.77 -30.51
C TYR A 367 1.90 9.72 -29.99
N ILE A 368 2.53 8.53 -29.92
CA ILE A 368 3.96 8.42 -29.61
C ILE A 368 4.78 9.18 -30.66
N VAL A 369 4.42 9.07 -31.94
CA VAL A 369 5.07 9.77 -33.04
C VAL A 369 4.76 11.27 -33.00
N THR A 370 3.48 11.65 -33.03
CA THR A 370 3.09 13.07 -33.18
C THR A 370 3.50 13.92 -31.98
N LYS A 371 3.48 13.36 -30.76
CA LYS A 371 3.89 14.04 -29.54
C LYS A 371 5.34 13.77 -29.14
N ARG A 372 6.07 12.91 -29.85
CA ARG A 372 7.44 12.49 -29.53
C ARG A 372 7.56 11.94 -28.10
N LEU A 373 6.64 11.07 -27.73
CA LEU A 373 6.59 10.46 -26.40
C LEU A 373 7.72 9.44 -26.23
N ARG A 374 8.14 9.21 -24.99
CA ARG A 374 8.88 8.01 -24.60
C ARG A 374 7.97 7.14 -23.74
N MET A 375 7.72 5.91 -24.18
CA MET A 375 7.05 4.87 -23.39
C MET A 375 8.05 3.75 -23.16
N GLU A 376 8.29 3.43 -21.89
CA GLU A 376 9.41 2.57 -21.49
C GLU A 376 8.96 1.68 -20.33
N GLY A 377 9.05 0.37 -20.54
CA GLY A 377 8.89 -0.63 -19.48
C GLY A 377 10.18 -0.82 -18.71
N PHE A 378 10.07 -1.22 -17.45
CA PHE A 378 11.22 -1.46 -16.58
C PHE A 378 10.90 -2.60 -15.61
N LEU A 379 11.91 -3.34 -15.18
CA LEU A 379 11.79 -4.33 -14.11
C LEU A 379 12.62 -3.86 -12.92
N VAL A 380 12.00 -3.86 -11.74
CA VAL A 380 12.62 -3.45 -10.47
C VAL A 380 13.91 -4.23 -10.15
N PHE A 381 14.03 -5.47 -10.63
CA PHE A 381 15.21 -6.33 -10.43
C PHE A 381 16.49 -5.75 -11.06
N ASP A 382 16.35 -4.93 -12.12
CA ASP A 382 17.47 -4.24 -12.77
C ASP A 382 18.02 -3.07 -11.93
N TYR A 383 17.35 -2.73 -10.82
CA TYR A 383 17.65 -1.59 -9.96
C TYR A 383 18.07 -1.98 -8.53
N ASN A 384 18.45 -3.23 -8.29
CA ASN A 384 18.89 -3.68 -6.96
C ASN A 384 20.11 -2.86 -6.45
N GLU A 385 20.99 -2.38 -7.34
CA GLU A 385 22.15 -1.56 -6.98
C GLU A 385 21.78 -0.23 -6.29
N MET A 386 20.60 0.34 -6.55
CA MET A 386 20.16 1.56 -5.87
C MET A 386 19.42 1.29 -4.55
N TYR A 387 19.20 0.04 -4.15
CA TYR A 387 18.35 -0.31 -3.00
C TYR A 387 18.78 0.41 -1.71
N HIS A 388 20.08 0.42 -1.38
CA HIS A 388 20.60 1.13 -0.20
C HIS A 388 20.28 2.63 -0.22
N ARG A 389 20.39 3.29 -1.38
CA ARG A 389 20.05 4.71 -1.51
C ARG A 389 18.56 4.94 -1.34
N PHE A 390 17.75 4.10 -1.99
CA PHE A 390 16.29 4.12 -1.88
C PHE A 390 15.83 3.89 -0.43
N GLU A 391 16.40 2.92 0.28
CA GLU A 391 16.05 2.56 1.64
C GLU A 391 16.28 3.74 2.59
N GLU A 392 17.49 4.30 2.61
CA GLU A 392 17.86 5.44 3.47
C GLU A 392 17.01 6.69 3.16
N GLU A 393 16.86 7.09 1.89
CA GLU A 393 16.03 8.25 1.53
C GLU A 393 14.56 8.04 1.92
N THR A 394 14.01 6.85 1.67
CA THR A 394 12.60 6.55 1.96
C THR A 394 12.34 6.39 3.46
N ALA A 395 13.25 5.79 4.20
CA ALA A 395 13.19 5.72 5.65
C ALA A 395 13.27 7.10 6.30
N ALA A 396 14.12 8.00 5.80
CA ALA A 396 14.13 9.39 6.23
C ALA A 396 12.78 10.07 5.95
N TYR A 397 12.21 9.93 4.74
CA TYR A 397 10.89 10.50 4.44
C TYR A 397 9.76 9.95 5.33
N LEU A 398 9.81 8.67 5.72
CA LEU A 398 8.85 8.07 6.66
C LEU A 398 9.03 8.62 8.08
N LYS A 399 10.28 8.72 8.57
CA LYS A 399 10.61 9.23 9.93
C LYS A 399 10.28 10.72 10.08
N GLU A 400 10.42 11.49 9.00
CA GLU A 400 10.04 12.91 8.93
C GLU A 400 8.54 13.14 8.63
N GLY A 401 7.75 12.09 8.37
CA GLY A 401 6.33 12.20 8.01
C GLY A 401 6.06 12.82 6.63
N LYS A 402 7.08 12.93 5.77
CA LYS A 402 6.97 13.39 4.38
C LYS A 402 6.31 12.36 3.45
N ILE A 403 6.45 11.08 3.77
CA ILE A 403 5.70 9.98 3.15
C ILE A 403 4.85 9.32 4.23
N THR A 404 3.60 9.05 3.91
CA THR A 404 2.71 8.19 4.70
C THR A 404 2.38 6.93 3.91
N TYR A 405 2.07 5.84 4.61
CA TYR A 405 1.77 4.55 3.99
C TYR A 405 0.45 3.95 4.51
N VAL A 406 -0.20 3.15 3.67
CA VAL A 406 -1.42 2.42 4.00
C VAL A 406 -1.28 0.95 3.60
N GLU A 407 -1.53 0.10 4.59
CA GLU A 407 -1.50 -1.35 4.51
C GLU A 407 -2.92 -1.91 4.67
N ASP A 408 -3.31 -2.81 3.77
CA ASP A 408 -4.46 -3.70 3.93
C ASP A 408 -3.91 -5.03 4.48
N VAL A 409 -4.20 -5.32 5.76
CA VAL A 409 -3.57 -6.43 6.48
C VAL A 409 -4.64 -7.48 6.79
N VAL A 410 -4.49 -8.66 6.20
CA VAL A 410 -5.21 -9.86 6.66
C VAL A 410 -4.35 -10.64 7.64
N VAL A 411 -4.98 -11.39 8.54
CA VAL A 411 -4.29 -12.16 9.60
C VAL A 411 -4.45 -13.66 9.34
N GLY A 412 -3.34 -14.39 9.37
CA GLY A 412 -3.30 -15.83 9.15
C GLY A 412 -3.23 -16.24 7.68
N LEU A 413 -2.53 -17.35 7.42
CA LEU A 413 -2.40 -17.93 6.07
C LEU A 413 -3.73 -18.40 5.48
N ASP A 414 -4.73 -18.68 6.31
CA ASP A 414 -6.07 -19.06 5.88
C ASP A 414 -6.76 -17.96 5.03
N ALA A 415 -6.46 -16.70 5.31
CA ALA A 415 -6.99 -15.55 4.56
C ALA A 415 -6.15 -15.17 3.34
N ALA A 416 -4.97 -15.80 3.14
CA ALA A 416 -4.01 -15.40 2.12
C ALA A 416 -4.52 -15.61 0.66
N PRO A 417 -5.21 -16.72 0.32
CA PRO A 417 -5.84 -16.87 -1.00
C PRO A 417 -6.83 -15.74 -1.31
N ALA A 418 -7.77 -15.48 -0.39
CA ALA A 418 -8.79 -14.44 -0.53
C ALA A 418 -8.18 -13.03 -0.70
N ALA A 419 -7.10 -12.73 0.02
CA ALA A 419 -6.35 -11.48 -0.10
C ALA A 419 -5.69 -11.34 -1.48
N LEU A 420 -5.07 -12.40 -2.01
CA LEU A 420 -4.50 -12.39 -3.37
C LEU A 420 -5.57 -12.15 -4.45
N ILE A 421 -6.68 -12.88 -4.39
CA ILE A 421 -7.83 -12.68 -5.31
C ILE A 421 -8.44 -11.27 -5.15
N GLY A 422 -8.35 -10.70 -3.94
CA GLY A 422 -8.75 -9.34 -3.61
C GLY A 422 -8.06 -8.25 -4.44
N LEU A 423 -6.81 -8.47 -4.87
CA LEU A 423 -6.08 -7.51 -5.71
C LEU A 423 -6.77 -7.27 -7.06
N PHE A 424 -7.16 -8.34 -7.74
CA PHE A 424 -7.69 -8.29 -9.11
C PHE A 424 -9.14 -7.78 -9.18
N THR A 425 -9.85 -7.80 -8.05
CA THR A 425 -11.15 -7.16 -7.86
C THR A 425 -11.03 -5.72 -7.35
N GLY A 426 -9.82 -5.28 -6.99
CA GLY A 426 -9.57 -3.99 -6.35
C GLY A 426 -10.20 -3.86 -4.97
N ARG A 427 -10.40 -4.99 -4.26
CA ARG A 427 -10.95 -5.03 -2.89
C ARG A 427 -9.98 -4.41 -1.88
N ASN A 428 -8.67 -4.55 -2.08
CA ASN A 428 -7.62 -4.07 -1.18
C ASN A 428 -7.59 -2.53 -1.08
N VAL A 429 -7.28 -1.98 0.08
CA VAL A 429 -7.15 -0.53 0.34
C VAL A 429 -5.72 -0.23 0.77
N GLY A 430 -4.87 0.20 -0.18
CA GLY A 430 -3.42 0.30 0.03
C GLY A 430 -2.68 -0.99 -0.35
N LYS A 431 -1.55 -1.26 0.30
CA LYS A 431 -0.72 -2.45 0.06
C LYS A 431 -1.30 -3.67 0.77
N GLN A 432 -1.70 -4.70 0.02
CA GLN A 432 -2.15 -5.97 0.60
C GLN A 432 -0.95 -6.79 1.11
N LEU A 433 -1.04 -7.24 2.37
CA LEU A 433 -0.13 -8.20 2.98
C LEU A 433 -0.86 -9.14 3.96
N VAL A 434 -0.22 -10.27 4.24
CA VAL A 434 -0.67 -11.30 5.18
C VAL A 434 0.24 -11.25 6.41
N ALA A 435 -0.33 -11.05 7.60
CA ALA A 435 0.36 -11.25 8.86
C ALA A 435 0.32 -12.73 9.25
N VAL A 436 1.45 -13.43 9.11
CA VAL A 436 1.61 -14.86 9.40
C VAL A 436 1.91 -15.11 10.87
N SER A 437 2.77 -14.27 11.45
CA SER A 437 3.12 -14.30 12.89
C SER A 437 3.49 -12.90 13.37
N GLN A 438 3.33 -12.62 14.67
CA GLN A 438 3.65 -11.30 15.23
C GLN A 438 5.12 -11.17 15.68
N GLU A 439 5.84 -12.27 15.93
CA GLU A 439 7.21 -12.30 16.51
C GLU A 439 8.04 -13.50 16.05
#